data_AF-A0AAD7D4Z1-F1
#
_entry.id   AF-A0AAD7D4Z1-F1
#
_cell.length_a   1.000
_cell.length_b   1.000
_cell.length_c   1.000
_cell.angle_alpha   90.00
_cell.angle_beta   90.00
_cell.angle_gamma   90.00
#
_symmetry.space_group_name_H-M   'P 1'
#
loop_
_entity.id
_entity.type
_entity.pdbx_description
1 polymer ?
#
loop_
_entity_poly.entity_id
_entity_poly.type
_entity_poly.pdbx_seq_one_letter_code
_entity_poly.pdbx_strand_id
1 'polypeptide(L)'
;QGELSHRLVKRFYARTNKRNYGKQIAAHERRRRVLRGIKQRMQDAASTSAAQMANESDEQPRVVDNLRPEDEDLPRTPPRQHHHISESKRSPLDVREFSSMMAGDRAVENFIPDLRSHLLSRLLGLPYDGDEAQFSSQDLIDVTFVRDRLYTHKVMRINYTTYDM
;
A
#
# COMPACT_ATOMS: atom_id res chain seq x y z
N GLN A 1 -17.00 -40.72 8.09
CA GLN A 1 -16.11 -39.61 7.66
C GLN A 1 -15.84 -39.52 6.15
N GLY A 2 -16.39 -40.41 5.29
CA GLY A 2 -16.13 -40.38 3.84
C GLY A 2 -16.94 -39.37 3.01
N GLU A 3 -18.09 -38.92 3.51
CA GLU A 3 -18.99 -38.04 2.74
C GLU A 3 -18.47 -36.59 2.66
N LEU A 4 -17.89 -36.08 3.76
CA LEU A 4 -17.33 -34.72 3.81
C LEU A 4 -16.08 -34.59 2.92
N SER A 5 -15.22 -35.61 2.90
CA SER A 5 -14.06 -35.63 2.00
C SER A 5 -14.49 -35.70 0.53
N HIS A 6 -15.54 -36.47 0.22
CA HIS A 6 -16.09 -36.55 -1.14
C HIS A 6 -16.70 -35.21 -1.62
N ARG A 7 -17.37 -34.46 -0.73
CA ARG A 7 -17.85 -33.09 -1.04
C ARG A 7 -16.70 -32.13 -1.34
N LEU A 8 -15.58 -32.24 -0.61
CA LEU A 8 -14.40 -31.42 -0.84
C LEU A 8 -13.74 -31.72 -2.19
N VAL A 9 -13.58 -32.98 -2.54
CA VAL A 9 -13.01 -33.39 -3.85
C VAL A 9 -13.88 -32.89 -4.99
N LYS A 10 -15.21 -33.02 -4.90
CA LYS A 10 -16.14 -32.48 -5.90
C LYS A 10 -16.01 -30.95 -6.05
N ARG A 11 -15.87 -30.22 -4.94
CA ARG A 11 -15.68 -28.76 -4.95
C ARG A 11 -14.36 -28.35 -5.61
N PHE A 12 -13.29 -29.11 -5.42
CA PHE A 12 -12.02 -28.86 -6.10
C PHE A 12 -12.06 -29.26 -7.57
N TYR A 13 -12.68 -30.39 -7.90
CA TYR A 13 -12.84 -30.86 -9.28
C TYR A 13 -13.54 -29.83 -10.17
N ALA A 14 -14.60 -29.18 -9.66
CA ALA A 14 -15.32 -28.10 -10.36
C ALA A 14 -14.45 -26.87 -10.68
N ARG A 15 -13.30 -26.70 -10.01
CA ARG A 15 -12.35 -25.59 -10.20
C ARG A 15 -11.13 -25.96 -11.05
N THR A 16 -11.10 -27.19 -11.58
CA THR A 16 -10.05 -27.65 -12.50
C THR A 16 -10.51 -27.50 -13.95
N ASN A 17 -9.56 -27.50 -14.88
CA ASN A 17 -9.87 -27.60 -16.31
C ASN A 17 -10.22 -29.04 -16.77
N LYS A 18 -10.46 -29.96 -15.82
CA LYS A 18 -10.79 -31.39 -16.02
C LYS A 18 -9.74 -32.24 -16.75
N ARG A 19 -8.57 -31.68 -17.10
CA ARG A 19 -7.45 -32.41 -17.73
C ARG A 19 -6.37 -32.71 -16.69
N ASN A 20 -6.07 -33.98 -16.44
CA ASN A 20 -5.11 -34.40 -15.41
C ASN A 20 -5.39 -33.74 -14.03
N TYR A 21 -6.67 -33.74 -13.63
CA TYR A 21 -7.19 -32.99 -12.48
C TYR A 21 -6.60 -33.39 -11.12
N GLY A 22 -6.04 -34.60 -10.98
CA GLY A 22 -5.44 -35.07 -9.72
C GLY A 22 -4.34 -34.14 -9.19
N LYS A 23 -3.42 -33.72 -10.07
CA LYS A 23 -2.34 -32.77 -9.71
C LYS A 23 -2.90 -31.38 -9.33
N GLN A 24 -3.96 -30.94 -10.02
CA GLN A 24 -4.59 -29.64 -9.77
C GLN A 24 -5.35 -29.62 -8.44
N ILE A 25 -6.06 -30.71 -8.11
CA ILE A 25 -6.74 -30.86 -6.81
C ILE A 25 -5.71 -30.85 -5.68
N ALA A 26 -4.60 -31.58 -5.82
CA ALA A 26 -3.53 -31.59 -4.83
C ALA A 26 -2.90 -30.19 -4.64
N ALA A 27 -2.70 -29.44 -5.72
CA ALA A 27 -2.22 -28.06 -5.66
C ALA A 27 -3.21 -27.12 -4.94
N HIS A 28 -4.51 -27.25 -5.20
CA HIS A 28 -5.54 -26.49 -4.50
C HIS A 28 -5.63 -26.81 -3.00
N GLU A 29 -5.50 -28.10 -2.64
CA GLU A 29 -5.48 -28.51 -1.24
C GLU A 29 -4.26 -27.94 -0.52
N ARG A 30 -3.07 -28.05 -1.13
CA ARG A 30 -1.83 -27.46 -0.60
C ARG A 30 -1.97 -25.96 -0.39
N ARG A 31 -2.48 -25.22 -1.38
CA ARG A 31 -2.70 -23.77 -1.29
C ARG A 31 -3.67 -23.43 -0.15
N ARG A 32 -4.77 -24.17 -0.02
CA ARG A 32 -5.73 -23.97 1.08
C ARG A 32 -5.12 -24.23 2.45
N ARG A 33 -4.26 -25.26 2.57
CA ARG A 33 -3.54 -25.58 3.82
C ARG A 33 -2.57 -24.46 4.19
N VAL A 34 -1.80 -23.95 3.23
CA VAL A 34 -0.87 -22.82 3.43
C VAL A 34 -1.62 -21.57 3.89
N LEU A 35 -2.71 -21.20 3.20
CA LEU A 35 -3.51 -20.03 3.56
C LEU A 35 -4.13 -20.15 4.97
N ARG A 36 -4.57 -21.36 5.35
CA ARG A 36 -5.06 -21.62 6.71
C ARG A 36 -3.96 -21.47 7.75
N GLY A 37 -2.75 -21.94 7.46
CA GLY A 37 -1.58 -21.78 8.33
C GLY A 37 -1.16 -20.32 8.49
N ILE A 38 -1.18 -19.54 7.41
CA ILE A 38 -0.93 -18.08 7.47
C ILE A 38 -1.98 -17.40 8.33
N LYS A 39 -3.27 -17.68 8.09
CA LYS A 39 -4.36 -17.11 8.90
C LYS A 39 -4.22 -17.44 10.38
N GLN A 40 -3.85 -18.68 10.71
CA GLN A 40 -3.67 -19.11 12.10
C GLN A 40 -2.48 -18.41 12.74
N ARG A 41 -1.33 -18.32 12.05
CA ARG A 41 -0.17 -17.54 12.54
C ARG A 41 -0.48 -16.06 12.75
N MET A 42 -1.29 -15.45 11.88
CA MET A 42 -1.74 -14.08 12.05
C MET A 42 -2.67 -13.93 13.27
N GLN A 43 -3.52 -14.92 13.53
CA GLN A 43 -4.39 -14.94 14.71
C GLN A 43 -3.58 -15.17 15.99
N ASP A 44 -2.61 -16.07 15.98
CA ASP A 44 -1.73 -16.34 17.11
C ASP A 44 -0.86 -15.11 17.41
N ALA A 45 -0.28 -14.48 16.38
CA ALA A 45 0.45 -13.23 16.50
C ALA A 45 -0.44 -12.10 17.05
N ALA A 46 -1.68 -11.97 16.56
CA ALA A 46 -2.66 -11.01 17.08
C ALA A 46 -3.06 -11.28 18.53
N SER A 47 -3.06 -12.56 18.95
CA SER A 47 -3.35 -12.97 20.33
C SER A 47 -2.17 -12.68 21.27
N THR A 48 -0.94 -12.87 20.79
CA THR A 48 0.28 -12.51 21.53
C THR A 48 0.43 -10.98 21.66
N SER A 49 0.13 -10.22 20.61
CA SER A 49 0.08 -8.75 20.70
C SER A 49 -1.07 -8.25 21.57
N ALA A 50 -2.25 -8.90 21.55
CA ALA A 50 -3.36 -8.56 22.45
C ALA A 50 -3.04 -8.82 23.93
N ALA A 51 -2.25 -9.87 24.26
CA ALA A 51 -1.80 -10.12 25.62
C ALA A 51 -0.73 -9.12 26.10
N GLN A 52 0.05 -8.53 25.19
CA GLN A 52 0.98 -7.43 25.49
C GLN A 52 0.28 -6.06 25.56
N MET A 53 -0.84 -5.88 24.85
CA MET A 53 -1.66 -4.66 24.88
C MET A 53 -2.66 -4.59 26.03
N ALA A 54 -2.90 -5.67 26.78
CA ALA A 54 -3.78 -5.62 27.96
C ALA A 54 -3.22 -4.74 29.11
N ASN A 55 -1.99 -4.24 28.98
CA ASN A 55 -1.35 -3.32 29.93
C ASN A 55 -1.25 -1.88 29.40
N GLU A 56 -1.69 -1.61 28.16
CA GLU A 56 -1.79 -0.27 27.60
C GLU A 56 -3.24 -0.07 27.16
N SER A 57 -3.96 0.67 28.00
CA SER A 57 -5.32 1.15 27.78
C SER A 57 -5.58 1.57 26.34
N ASP A 58 -6.49 0.84 25.69
CA ASP A 58 -7.62 1.34 24.90
C ASP A 58 -7.41 2.68 24.16
N GLU A 59 -6.41 2.73 23.29
CA GLU A 59 -6.41 3.65 22.16
C GLU A 59 -6.45 2.83 20.89
N GLN A 60 -7.66 2.66 20.36
CA GLN A 60 -7.84 2.42 18.93
C GLN A 60 -6.88 3.34 18.16
N PRO A 61 -6.09 2.86 17.18
CA PRO A 61 -5.36 3.78 16.33
C PRO A 61 -6.41 4.61 15.62
N ARG A 62 -6.58 5.85 16.07
CA ARG A 62 -7.37 6.87 15.41
C ARG A 62 -6.68 7.12 14.08
N VAL A 63 -7.02 6.33 13.07
CA VAL A 63 -6.77 6.72 11.69
C VAL A 63 -7.71 7.90 11.47
N VAL A 64 -7.19 9.09 11.78
CA VAL A 64 -7.91 10.35 11.77
C VAL A 64 -8.58 10.54 10.42
N ASP A 65 -9.86 10.91 10.43
CA ASP A 65 -10.65 11.23 9.24
C ASP A 65 -9.94 12.24 8.32
N ASN A 66 -8.99 13.02 8.83
CA ASN A 66 -8.19 14.01 8.10
C ASN A 66 -7.30 13.42 6.99
N LEU A 67 -6.94 12.13 7.05
CA LEU A 67 -6.22 11.47 5.96
C LEU A 67 -7.14 11.01 4.83
N ARG A 68 -8.46 10.98 5.06
CA ARG A 68 -9.42 10.51 4.06
C ARG A 68 -9.77 11.68 3.14
N PRO A 69 -9.25 11.70 1.90
CA PRO A 69 -9.54 12.76 0.97
C PRO A 69 -11.03 12.78 0.61
N GLU A 70 -11.54 13.98 0.37
CA GLU A 70 -12.92 14.20 -0.06
C GLU A 70 -13.23 13.44 -1.36
N ASP A 71 -14.50 13.08 -1.53
CA ASP A 71 -14.97 12.38 -2.72
C ASP A 71 -14.94 13.32 -3.94
N GLU A 72 -14.06 13.02 -4.90
CA GLU A 72 -13.95 13.75 -6.15
C GLU A 72 -13.90 12.79 -7.35
N ASP A 73 -14.87 12.93 -8.25
CA ASP A 73 -14.95 12.13 -9.46
C ASP A 73 -14.02 12.70 -10.54
N LEU A 74 -12.93 11.99 -10.82
CA LEU A 74 -12.03 12.35 -11.91
C LEU A 74 -12.58 11.88 -13.27
N PRO A 75 -12.53 12.73 -14.33
CA PRO A 75 -12.89 12.33 -15.68
C PRO A 75 -11.87 11.34 -16.24
N ARG A 76 -12.30 10.50 -17.21
CA ARG A 76 -11.41 9.49 -17.83
C ARG A 76 -10.15 10.17 -18.38
N THR A 77 -9.00 9.63 -18.00
CA THR A 77 -7.70 10.14 -18.43
C THR A 77 -7.45 9.73 -19.89
N PRO A 78 -7.12 10.66 -20.81
CA PRO A 78 -6.78 10.30 -22.17
C PRO A 78 -5.54 9.38 -22.19
N PRO A 79 -5.47 8.35 -23.06
CA PRO A 79 -4.36 7.39 -23.07
C PRO A 79 -2.96 8.00 -23.27
N ARG A 80 -2.88 9.19 -23.88
CA ARG A 80 -1.62 9.93 -24.11
C ARG A 80 -1.03 10.53 -22.83
N GLN A 81 -1.82 10.71 -21.79
CA GLN A 81 -1.38 11.31 -20.54
C GLN A 81 -0.97 10.19 -19.57
N HIS A 82 0.29 10.18 -19.11
CA HIS A 82 0.82 9.12 -18.25
C HIS A 82 0.09 8.99 -16.91
N HIS A 83 -0.29 10.12 -16.31
CA HIS A 83 -0.97 10.13 -15.02
C HIS A 83 -1.94 11.30 -14.91
N HIS A 84 -2.95 11.13 -14.08
CA HIS A 84 -3.94 12.15 -13.77
C HIS A 84 -4.34 12.02 -12.31
N ILE A 85 -4.18 13.10 -11.58
CA ILE A 85 -4.56 13.28 -10.19
C ILE A 85 -5.40 14.56 -10.10
N SER A 86 -6.24 14.67 -9.07
CA SER A 86 -7.05 15.88 -8.85
C SER A 86 -6.18 17.12 -8.61
N GLU A 87 -6.66 18.28 -9.05
CA GLU A 87 -6.06 19.60 -8.78
C GLU A 87 -6.61 20.25 -7.49
N SER A 88 -7.58 19.59 -6.83
CA SER A 88 -8.24 20.10 -5.64
C SER A 88 -7.26 20.27 -4.48
N LYS A 89 -7.31 21.43 -3.84
CA LYS A 89 -6.51 21.77 -2.65
C LYS A 89 -7.33 21.71 -1.36
N ARG A 90 -8.48 21.01 -1.39
CA ARG A 90 -9.47 20.99 -0.29
C ARG A 90 -9.04 20.16 0.92
N SER A 91 -8.14 19.21 0.72
CA SER A 91 -7.64 18.31 1.78
C SER A 91 -6.16 18.58 2.05
N PRO A 92 -5.81 19.71 2.72
CA PRO A 92 -4.43 19.98 3.11
C PRO A 92 -4.03 19.08 4.29
N LEU A 93 -2.80 18.58 4.23
CA LEU A 93 -2.15 17.79 5.27
C LEU A 93 -0.83 18.47 5.60
N ASP A 94 -0.58 18.74 6.88
CA ASP A 94 0.72 19.27 7.30
C ASP A 94 1.78 18.15 7.21
N VAL A 95 2.89 18.43 6.53
CA VAL A 95 3.94 17.43 6.25
C VAL A 95 4.55 16.90 7.54
N ARG A 96 4.72 17.78 8.54
CA ARG A 96 5.37 17.43 9.82
C ARG A 96 4.39 16.69 10.71
N GLU A 97 3.13 17.14 10.74
CA GLU A 97 2.05 16.43 11.44
C GLU A 97 1.94 14.99 10.91
N PHE A 98 1.95 14.81 9.58
CA PHE A 98 1.92 13.50 8.96
C PHE A 98 3.08 12.60 9.40
N SER A 99 4.32 13.13 9.35
CA SER A 99 5.50 12.37 9.78
C SER A 99 5.43 12.00 11.27
N SER A 100 4.92 12.89 12.12
CA SER A 100 4.76 12.62 13.55
C SER A 100 3.64 11.63 13.85
N MET A 101 2.55 11.68 13.08
CA MET A 101 1.39 10.80 13.24
C MET A 101 1.70 9.36 12.84
N MET A 102 2.53 9.18 11.81
CA MET A 102 3.00 7.88 11.35
C MET A 102 4.29 7.44 12.06
N ALA A 103 4.63 8.07 13.20
CA ALA A 103 5.81 7.69 13.97
C ALA A 103 5.74 6.21 14.39
N GLY A 104 6.79 5.45 14.07
CA GLY A 104 6.87 4.01 14.28
C GLY A 104 6.69 3.18 13.00
N ASP A 105 6.20 3.78 11.91
CA ASP A 105 6.28 3.17 10.58
C ASP A 105 7.67 3.40 9.96
N ARG A 106 8.37 2.31 9.63
CA ARG A 106 9.67 2.36 8.96
C ARG A 106 9.59 3.02 7.59
N ALA A 107 8.43 3.00 6.92
CA ALA A 107 8.25 3.66 5.63
C ALA A 107 8.22 5.18 5.72
N VAL A 108 8.03 5.75 6.92
CA VAL A 108 7.98 7.21 7.16
C VAL A 108 9.20 7.69 7.95
N GLU A 109 10.13 6.78 8.27
CA GLU A 109 11.44 7.15 8.81
C GLU A 109 12.20 7.99 7.78
N ASN A 110 12.68 9.17 8.17
CA ASN A 110 13.33 10.14 7.28
C ASN A 110 12.48 10.67 6.11
N PHE A 111 11.15 10.56 6.20
CA PHE A 111 10.23 10.97 5.14
C PHE A 111 10.47 12.38 4.57
N ILE A 112 10.72 13.38 5.43
CA ILE A 112 10.91 14.77 4.97
C ILE A 112 12.24 14.94 4.21
N PRO A 113 13.41 14.52 4.74
CA PRO A 113 14.65 14.46 3.99
C PRO A 113 14.53 13.75 2.63
N ASP A 114 13.95 12.54 2.62
CA ASP A 114 13.86 11.70 1.42
C ASP A 114 12.92 12.34 0.38
N LEU A 115 11.80 12.91 0.83
CA LEU A 115 10.90 13.65 -0.04
C LEU A 115 11.57 14.89 -0.65
N ARG A 116 12.38 15.64 0.13
CA ARG A 116 13.13 16.79 -0.39
C ARG A 116 14.18 16.34 -1.41
N SER A 117 14.90 15.27 -1.11
CA SER A 117 15.88 14.67 -2.03
C SER A 117 15.23 14.28 -3.35
N HIS A 118 14.10 13.57 -3.28
CA HIS A 118 13.33 13.18 -4.44
C HIS A 118 12.88 14.40 -5.26
N LEU A 119 12.29 15.41 -4.62
CA LEU A 119 11.83 16.61 -5.33
C LEU A 119 12.99 17.39 -5.95
N LEU A 120 14.13 17.49 -5.26
CA LEU A 120 15.31 18.16 -5.76
C LEU A 120 15.85 17.48 -7.02
N SER A 121 15.98 16.15 -7.01
CA SER A 121 16.42 15.38 -8.18
C SER A 121 15.53 15.62 -9.40
N ARG A 122 14.21 15.73 -9.17
CA ARG A 122 13.22 15.99 -10.22
C ARG A 122 13.26 17.42 -10.74
N LEU A 123 13.50 18.40 -9.87
CA LEU A 123 13.69 19.80 -10.26
C LEU A 123 14.98 20.00 -11.07
N LEU A 124 16.04 19.25 -10.74
CA LEU A 124 17.32 19.24 -11.47
C LEU A 124 17.29 18.40 -12.76
N GLY A 125 16.21 17.65 -12.99
CA GLY A 125 16.06 16.79 -14.17
C GLY A 125 16.99 15.57 -14.17
N LEU A 126 17.43 15.11 -12.99
CA LEU A 126 18.27 13.92 -12.88
C LEU A 126 17.43 12.66 -13.22
N PRO A 127 18.00 11.70 -13.97
CA PRO A 127 17.32 10.44 -14.25
C PRO A 127 17.14 9.65 -12.95
N TYR A 128 15.98 9.01 -12.82
CA TYR A 128 15.72 8.06 -11.73
C TYR A 128 16.24 6.68 -12.13
N ASP A 129 17.34 6.25 -11.53
CA ASP A 129 18.01 4.97 -11.80
C ASP A 129 17.66 3.87 -10.78
N GLY A 130 16.75 4.18 -9.85
CA GLY A 130 16.30 3.27 -8.79
C GLY A 130 16.94 3.57 -7.44
N ASP A 131 18.04 4.32 -7.43
CA ASP A 131 18.64 4.85 -6.21
C ASP A 131 18.28 6.32 -6.04
N GLU A 132 18.17 6.78 -4.80
CA GLU A 132 17.97 8.20 -4.52
C GLU A 132 19.29 8.94 -4.69
N ALA A 133 19.24 10.06 -5.41
CA ALA A 133 20.39 10.94 -5.53
C ALA A 133 20.79 11.45 -4.14
N GLN A 134 22.10 11.42 -3.85
CA GLN A 134 22.63 11.89 -2.58
C GLN A 134 22.83 13.40 -2.64
N PHE A 135 22.09 14.13 -1.81
CA PHE A 135 22.23 15.58 -1.65
C PHE A 135 22.75 15.93 -0.26
N SER A 136 23.47 17.03 -0.16
CA SER A 136 23.89 17.53 1.15
C SER A 136 22.71 18.17 1.89
N SER A 137 22.81 18.28 3.21
CA SER A 137 21.79 18.98 4.01
C SER A 137 21.59 20.43 3.57
N GLN A 138 22.62 21.07 2.99
CA GLN A 138 22.52 22.44 2.46
C GLN A 138 21.65 22.50 1.21
N ASP A 139 21.84 21.55 0.29
CA ASP A 139 21.03 21.48 -0.94
C ASP A 139 19.55 21.19 -0.62
N LEU A 140 19.28 20.39 0.41
CA LEU A 140 17.91 20.07 0.82
C LEU A 140 17.18 21.26 1.47
N ILE A 141 17.90 22.24 2.03
CA ILE A 141 17.30 23.44 2.63
C ILE A 141 16.65 24.33 1.55
N ASP A 142 17.18 24.29 0.32
CA ASP A 142 16.64 25.05 -0.81
C ASP A 142 15.25 24.54 -1.24
N VAL A 143 14.87 23.31 -0.87
CA VAL A 143 13.54 22.75 -1.14
C VAL A 143 12.58 23.03 0.01
N THR A 144 11.70 24.01 -0.21
CA THR A 144 10.66 24.41 0.74
C THR A 144 9.26 23.99 0.29
N PHE A 145 8.47 23.45 1.22
CA PHE A 145 7.05 23.20 1.00
C PHE A 145 6.26 24.47 1.27
N VAL A 146 5.49 24.94 0.29
CA VAL A 146 4.66 26.14 0.47
C VAL A 146 3.62 25.89 1.56
N ARG A 147 3.72 26.65 2.66
CA ARG A 147 2.88 26.52 3.87
C ARG A 147 3.02 25.16 4.58
N ASP A 148 4.09 24.40 4.33
CA ASP A 148 4.31 23.05 4.88
C ASP A 148 3.15 22.07 4.62
N ARG A 149 2.49 22.20 3.46
CA ARG A 149 1.30 21.42 3.10
C ARG A 149 1.54 20.42 1.98
N LEU A 150 1.04 19.21 2.19
CA LEU A 150 0.70 18.22 1.16
C LEU A 150 -0.81 18.25 0.92
N TYR A 151 -1.23 17.73 -0.22
CA TYR A 151 -2.65 17.58 -0.54
C TYR A 151 -2.94 16.11 -0.78
N THR A 152 -3.90 15.58 -0.03
CA THR A 152 -4.34 14.19 -0.19
C THR A 152 -5.42 14.13 -1.27
N HIS A 153 -5.38 13.09 -2.10
CA HIS A 153 -6.33 12.89 -3.19
C HIS A 153 -6.86 11.46 -3.16
N LYS A 154 -8.17 11.31 -3.38
CA LYS A 154 -8.83 9.99 -3.33
C LYS A 154 -8.43 9.09 -4.48
N VAL A 155 -8.18 9.67 -5.65
CA VAL A 155 -7.96 8.93 -6.89
C VAL A 155 -6.72 9.47 -7.60
N MET A 156 -5.79 8.57 -7.92
CA MET A 156 -4.71 8.78 -8.88
C MET A 156 -4.86 7.75 -9.99
N ARG A 157 -4.86 8.19 -11.25
CA ARG A 157 -4.93 7.31 -12.43
C ARG A 157 -3.59 7.30 -13.12
N ILE A 158 -3.08 6.12 -13.43
CA ILE A 158 -1.82 5.92 -14.15
C ILE A 158 -2.14 5.12 -15.41
N ASN A 159 -1.85 5.71 -16.57
CA ASN A 159 -1.90 5.02 -17.84
C ASN A 159 -0.54 4.37 -18.08
N TYR A 160 -0.49 3.05 -17.88
CA TYR A 160 0.68 2.25 -18.17
C TYR A 160 0.40 1.35 -19.37
N THR A 161 1.33 1.32 -20.32
CA THR A 161 1.28 0.41 -21.47
C THR A 161 1.96 -0.90 -21.08
N THR A 162 1.19 -1.92 -20.74
CA THR A 162 1.72 -3.29 -20.73
C THR A 162 1.74 -3.81 -22.16
N TYR A 163 2.94 -4.05 -22.70
CA TYR A 163 3.09 -4.92 -23.86
C TYR A 163 2.77 -6.34 -23.38
N ASP A 164 1.69 -6.93 -23.89
CA ASP A 164 1.57 -8.39 -23.89
C ASP A 164 2.64 -8.91 -24.85
N MET A 165 3.70 -9.50 -24.30
CA MET A 165 4.71 -10.25 -25.06
C MET A 165 4.33 -11.72 -25.15
#